data_AF-X0U2L5-F1
#
_entry.id   AF-X0U2L5-F1
#
_cell.length_a   1.000
_cell.length_b   1.000
_cell.length_c   1.000
_cell.angle_alpha   90.00
_cell.angle_beta   90.00
_cell.angle_gamma   90.00
#
_symmetry.space_group_name_H-M   'P 1'
#
loop_
_entity.id
_entity.type
_entity.pdbx_description
1 polymer ?
#
loop_
_entity_poly.entity_id
_entity_poly.type
_entity_poly.pdbx_seq_one_letter_code
_entity_poly.pdbx_strand_id
1 'polypeptide(L)'
;MRILDRSVYVGPSLYAHFPVIKLELDLGELENWPTAKLGEKFIDGLVEALPGLQEHGCSYREPGGFIRRMREGEGTWLGHVLEHVAIEL
;
A
#
# COMPACT_ATOMS: atom_id res chain seq x y z
N MET A 1 5.45 12.38 4.30
CA MET A 1 5.98 11.44 3.30
C MET A 1 6.73 12.17 2.20
N ARG A 2 7.92 11.70 1.84
CA ARG A 2 8.78 12.19 0.75
C ARG A 2 9.33 11.00 -0.04
N ILE A 3 9.49 11.15 -1.35
CA ILE A 3 10.21 10.17 -2.18
C ILE A 3 11.69 10.51 -2.10
N LEU A 4 12.50 9.59 -1.57
CA LEU A 4 13.96 9.74 -1.47
C LEU A 4 14.65 9.25 -2.74
N ASP A 5 14.20 8.13 -3.28
CA ASP A 5 14.73 7.52 -4.49
C ASP A 5 13.60 6.95 -5.35
N ARG A 6 13.80 6.95 -6.67
CA ARG A 6 12.89 6.33 -7.64
C ARG A 6 13.68 5.68 -8.76
N SER A 7 13.38 4.42 -9.03
CA SER A 7 14.03 3.65 -10.08
C SER A 7 13.00 2.80 -10.82
N VAL A 8 13.18 2.68 -12.14
CA VAL A 8 12.35 1.82 -12.99
C VAL A 8 13.24 0.71 -13.54
N TYR A 9 12.86 -0.54 -13.28
CA TYR A 9 13.54 -1.71 -13.79
C TYR A 9 12.69 -2.32 -14.91
N VAL A 10 13.19 -2.29 -16.13
CA VAL A 10 12.47 -2.78 -17.33
C VAL A 10 12.72 -4.27 -17.63
N GLY A 11 13.62 -4.92 -16.89
CA GLY A 11 13.95 -6.34 -17.02
C GLY A 11 14.33 -6.94 -15.66
N PRO A 12 14.80 -8.20 -15.62
CA PRO A 12 15.17 -8.87 -14.38
C PRO A 12 16.13 -8.04 -13.52
N SER A 13 15.81 -7.90 -12.23
CA SER A 13 16.57 -7.14 -11.25
C SER A 13 16.69 -7.93 -9.94
N LEU A 14 17.40 -7.37 -8.95
CA LEU A 14 17.49 -7.94 -7.60
C LEU A 14 16.10 -8.06 -6.91
N TYR A 15 15.15 -7.21 -7.29
CA TYR A 15 13.85 -7.11 -6.64
C TYR A 15 12.80 -8.02 -7.26
N ALA A 16 12.84 -8.18 -8.58
CA ALA A 16 11.89 -9.01 -9.33
C ALA A 16 12.48 -9.45 -10.68
N HIS A 17 12.02 -10.60 -11.18
CA HIS A 17 12.36 -11.09 -12.52
C HIS A 17 11.54 -10.43 -13.64
N PHE A 18 10.58 -9.59 -13.30
CA PHE A 18 9.70 -8.86 -14.22
C PHE A 18 9.83 -7.34 -14.00
N PRO A 19 9.32 -6.50 -14.91
CA PRO A 19 9.44 -5.05 -14.79
C PRO A 19 8.76 -4.51 -13.53
N VAL A 20 9.44 -3.63 -12.80
CA VAL A 20 8.94 -3.03 -11.56
C VAL A 20 9.36 -1.58 -11.41
N ILE A 21 8.59 -0.83 -10.63
CA ILE A 21 8.95 0.50 -10.15
C ILE A 21 9.35 0.37 -8.68
N LYS A 22 10.56 0.81 -8.33
CA LYS A 22 11.02 0.93 -6.94
C LYS A 22 10.85 2.37 -6.50
N LEU A 23 10.19 2.57 -5.37
CA LEU A 23 10.16 3.83 -4.64
C LEU A 23 10.76 3.63 -3.25
N GLU A 24 11.67 4.52 -2.87
CA GLU A 24 12.15 4.63 -1.49
C GLU A 24 11.48 5.84 -0.84
N LEU A 25 10.75 5.59 0.25
CA LEU A 25 9.88 6.57 0.88
C LEU A 25 10.34 6.83 2.30
N ASP A 26 10.45 8.11 2.66
CA ASP A 26 10.50 8.58 4.04
C ASP A 26 9.09 9.01 4.44
N LEU A 27 8.42 8.26 5.32
CA LEU A 27 7.07 8.60 5.75
C LEU A 27 7.04 9.85 6.64
N GLY A 28 8.13 10.14 7.36
CA GLY A 28 8.21 11.21 8.35
C GLY A 28 7.14 11.06 9.44
N GLU A 29 6.41 12.13 9.74
CA GLU A 29 5.33 12.10 10.75
C GLU A 29 4.28 11.00 10.51
N LEU A 30 4.08 10.56 9.26
CA LEU A 30 3.11 9.51 8.93
C LEU A 30 3.49 8.12 9.48
N GLU A 31 4.73 7.91 9.92
CA GLU A 31 5.12 6.71 10.68
C GLU A 31 4.25 6.53 11.94
N ASN A 32 3.83 7.64 12.54
CA ASN A 32 3.00 7.65 13.75
C ASN A 32 1.49 7.50 13.46
N TRP A 33 1.09 7.32 12.20
CA TRP A 33 -0.30 7.29 11.75
C TRP A 33 -0.59 6.06 10.85
N PRO A 34 -0.48 4.84 11.39
CA PRO A 34 -0.89 3.66 10.65
C PRO A 34 -2.42 3.64 10.47
N THR A 35 -2.92 2.83 9.54
CA THR A 35 -4.32 2.86 9.10
C THR A 35 -5.34 2.64 10.22
N ALA A 36 -5.05 1.80 11.22
CA ALA A 36 -5.97 1.62 12.35
C ALA A 36 -6.10 2.89 13.20
N LYS A 37 -5.04 3.71 13.28
CA LYS A 37 -5.07 5.01 13.98
C LYS A 37 -5.76 6.09 13.16
N LEU A 38 -5.68 6.03 11.82
CA LEU A 38 -6.46 6.89 10.93
C LEU A 38 -7.98 6.58 11.02
N GLY A 39 -8.31 5.32 11.32
CA GLY A 39 -9.65 4.85 11.66
C GLY A 39 -10.52 4.48 10.45
N GLU A 40 -11.68 3.89 10.73
CA GLU A 40 -12.57 3.31 9.70
C GLU A 40 -13.00 4.31 8.64
N LYS A 41 -13.23 5.59 8.99
CA LYS A 41 -13.62 6.62 8.00
C LYS A 41 -12.59 6.79 6.88
N PHE A 42 -11.30 6.65 7.20
CA PHE A 42 -10.25 6.71 6.19
C PHE A 42 -10.27 5.46 5.30
N ILE A 43 -10.38 4.28 5.94
CA ILE A 43 -10.37 2.98 5.24
C ILE A 43 -11.57 2.86 4.31
N ASP A 44 -12.78 3.13 4.81
CA ASP A 44 -14.01 3.04 4.05
C ASP A 44 -14.04 4.06 2.91
N GLY A 45 -13.61 5.30 3.16
CA GLY A 45 -13.51 6.33 2.12
C GLY A 45 -12.50 5.99 1.03
N LEU A 46 -11.39 5.34 1.37
CA LEU A 46 -10.42 4.85 0.39
C LEU A 46 -11.00 3.74 -0.49
N VAL A 47 -11.69 2.77 0.12
CA VAL A 47 -12.31 1.64 -0.60
C VAL A 47 -13.49 2.10 -1.44
N GLU A 48 -14.26 3.10 -0.99
CA GLU A 48 -15.32 3.72 -1.79
C GLU A 48 -14.76 4.42 -3.02
N ALA A 49 -13.63 5.14 -2.88
CA ALA A 49 -12.97 5.81 -3.98
C ALA A 49 -12.32 4.84 -4.97
N LEU A 50 -11.85 3.68 -4.50
CA LEU A 50 -11.16 2.65 -5.29
C LEU A 50 -11.73 1.25 -5.01
N PRO A 51 -12.88 0.89 -5.61
CA PRO A 51 -13.58 -0.35 -5.28
C PRO A 51 -12.80 -1.64 -5.60
N GLY A 52 -11.87 -1.61 -6.56
CA GLY A 52 -11.05 -2.78 -6.91
C GLY A 52 -10.05 -3.19 -5.82
N LEU A 53 -9.79 -2.32 -4.82
CA LEU A 53 -9.05 -2.68 -3.61
C LEU A 53 -9.69 -3.84 -2.84
N GLN A 54 -10.97 -4.13 -3.06
CA GLN A 54 -11.63 -5.33 -2.52
C GLN A 54 -11.03 -6.64 -3.05
N GLU A 55 -10.39 -6.64 -4.21
CA GLU A 55 -9.72 -7.84 -4.77
C GLU A 55 -8.26 -7.94 -4.34
N HIS A 56 -7.71 -6.91 -3.69
CA HIS A 56 -6.30 -6.87 -3.31
C HIS A 56 -6.03 -7.78 -2.11
N GLY A 57 -5.28 -8.86 -2.33
CA GLY A 57 -5.05 -9.88 -1.31
C GLY A 57 -3.91 -9.64 -0.33
N CYS A 58 -2.97 -8.74 -0.62
CA CYS A 58 -1.80 -8.48 0.22
C CYS A 58 -1.09 -9.80 0.63
N SER A 59 -0.60 -9.92 1.87
CA SER A 59 0.02 -11.14 2.41
C SER A 59 -0.95 -12.33 2.53
N TYR A 60 -2.27 -12.06 2.58
CA TYR A 60 -3.30 -13.08 2.75
C TYR A 60 -3.63 -13.82 1.46
N ARG A 61 -3.32 -13.22 0.30
CA ARG A 61 -3.53 -13.81 -1.04
C ARG A 61 -4.98 -14.21 -1.33
N GLU A 62 -5.93 -13.58 -0.63
CA GLU A 62 -7.37 -13.77 -0.80
C GLU A 62 -8.06 -12.40 -0.99
N PRO A 63 -9.16 -12.30 -1.76
CA PRO A 63 -9.90 -11.04 -1.87
C PRO A 63 -10.24 -10.43 -0.51
N GLY A 64 -10.06 -9.12 -0.38
CA GLY A 64 -10.25 -8.36 0.86
C GLY A 64 -9.06 -8.43 1.83
N GLY A 65 -8.00 -9.17 1.50
CA GLY A 65 -6.83 -9.34 2.36
C GLY A 65 -6.12 -8.03 2.70
N PHE A 66 -6.01 -7.09 1.76
CA PHE A 66 -5.46 -5.76 2.02
C PHE A 66 -6.34 -4.95 2.97
N ILE A 67 -7.66 -4.99 2.77
CA ILE A 67 -8.61 -4.28 3.63
C ILE A 67 -8.58 -4.84 5.06
N ARG A 68 -8.53 -6.17 5.19
CA ARG A 68 -8.27 -6.84 6.47
C ARG A 68 -6.97 -6.33 7.10
N ARG A 69 -5.88 -6.26 6.33
CA ARG A 69 -4.58 -5.77 6.80
C ARG A 69 -4.63 -4.32 7.30
N MET A 70 -5.45 -3.47 6.70
CA MET A 70 -5.62 -2.08 7.16
C MET A 70 -6.36 -1.99 8.50
N ARG A 71 -7.21 -2.97 8.84
CA ARG A 71 -8.05 -2.96 10.05
C ARG A 71 -7.48 -3.76 11.22
N GLU A 72 -6.63 -4.75 10.97
CA GLU A 72 -6.12 -5.63 12.03
C GLU A 72 -4.96 -5.01 12.83
N GLY A 73 -4.91 -5.24 14.14
CA GLY A 73 -3.83 -4.75 15.00
C GLY A 73 -3.67 -3.24 14.92
N GLU A 74 -2.47 -2.77 14.59
CA GLU A 74 -2.19 -1.35 14.33
C GLU A 74 -2.50 -0.93 12.87
N GLY A 75 -2.89 -1.88 12.03
CA GLY A 75 -3.11 -1.69 10.60
C GLY A 75 -1.82 -1.77 9.80
N THR A 76 -1.67 -0.87 8.83
CA THR A 76 -0.46 -0.75 8.00
C THR A 76 -0.09 0.70 7.75
N TRP A 77 1.06 0.94 7.13
CA TRP A 77 1.60 2.28 6.89
C TRP A 77 1.20 2.82 5.52
N LEU A 78 1.19 4.14 5.39
CA LEU A 78 0.78 4.81 4.15
C LEU A 78 1.70 4.51 2.95
N GLY A 79 2.93 4.05 3.17
CA GLY A 79 3.79 3.54 2.09
C GLY A 79 3.23 2.25 1.46
N HIS A 80 2.68 1.35 2.27
CA HIS A 80 2.03 0.13 1.79
C HIS A 80 0.63 0.42 1.21
N VAL A 81 -0.07 1.41 1.76
CA VAL A 81 -1.30 1.91 1.12
C VAL A 81 -1.01 2.47 -0.27
N LEU A 82 0.06 3.25 -0.42
CA LEU A 82 0.49 3.79 -1.71
C LEU A 82 0.77 2.68 -2.72
N GLU A 83 1.45 1.59 -2.31
CA GLU A 83 1.71 0.43 -3.17
C GLU A 83 0.42 -0.12 -3.76
N HIS A 84 -0.58 -0.43 -2.92
CA HIS A 84 -1.85 -0.99 -3.40
C HIS A 84 -2.66 0.01 -4.23
N VAL A 85 -2.66 1.30 -3.87
CA VAL A 85 -3.32 2.35 -4.67
C VAL A 85 -2.65 2.49 -6.05
N ALA A 86 -1.33 2.38 -6.13
CA ALA A 86 -0.60 2.45 -7.39
C ALA A 86 -0.80 1.20 -8.28
N ILE A 87 -1.10 0.04 -7.69
CA ILE A 87 -1.44 -1.18 -8.44
C ILE A 87 -2.85 -1.10 -9.02
N GLU A 88 -3.78 -0.45 -8.31
CA GLU A 88 -5.18 -0.31 -8.71
C GLU A 88 -5.39 0.69 -9.87
N LEU A 89 -4.55 1.72 -9.98
CA LEU A 89 -4.63 2.81 -10.97
C LEU A 89 -3.88 2.50 -12.27
#